data_AF-A0A7C1EKI0-F1
#
_entry.id   AF-A0A7C1EKI0-F1
#
_cell.length_a   1.000
_cell.length_b   1.000
_cell.length_c   1.000
_cell.angle_alpha   90.00
_cell.angle_beta   90.00
_cell.angle_gamma   90.00
#
_symmetry.space_group_name_H-M   'P 1'
#
loop_
_entity.id
_entity.type
_entity.pdbx_description
1 polymer ?
#
loop_
_entity_poly.entity_id
_entity_poly.type
_entity_poly.pdbx_seq_one_letter_code
_entity_poly.pdbx_strand_id
1 'polypeptide(L)'
;MPTDEELALGIKHGKTADLITLVDRHYDSLIGYLYRLTGGDRMLSEDLVQEAFLNALRGIHSYEYPRPFKPWLYAIATNLARNHSRSADSRHTISADEDLLHNLDDLRTTPEATLLADAETQALLAALNHLPDHQREVILLRYSE
;
A
#
# COMPACT_ATOMS: atom_id res chain seq x y z
N MET A 1 18.10 -16.33 -11.38
CA MET A 1 16.63 -16.28 -11.27
C MET A 1 16.14 -15.17 -12.20
N PRO A 2 14.94 -15.29 -12.81
CA PRO A 2 14.43 -14.25 -13.69
C PRO A 2 14.23 -12.93 -12.94
N THR A 3 14.46 -11.81 -13.63
CA THR A 3 14.18 -10.48 -13.10
C THR A 3 12.67 -10.22 -13.03
N ASP A 4 12.26 -9.20 -12.30
CA ASP A 4 10.82 -8.88 -12.19
C ASP A 4 10.23 -8.45 -13.55
N GLU A 5 11.03 -7.77 -14.37
CA GLU A 5 10.65 -7.38 -15.74
C GLU A 5 10.48 -8.59 -16.66
N GLU A 6 11.34 -9.61 -16.53
CA GLU A 6 11.22 -10.87 -17.26
C GLU A 6 9.99 -11.67 -16.82
N LEU A 7 9.70 -11.69 -15.52
CA LEU A 7 8.48 -12.31 -14.98
C LEU A 7 7.23 -11.58 -15.48
N ALA A 8 7.21 -10.25 -15.46
CA ALA A 8 6.10 -9.45 -15.97
C ALA A 8 5.86 -9.68 -17.48
N LEU A 9 6.94 -9.80 -18.27
CA LEU A 9 6.87 -10.16 -19.68
C LEU A 9 6.34 -11.61 -19.87
N GLY A 10 6.71 -12.53 -18.99
CA GLY A 10 6.17 -13.89 -18.96
C GLY A 10 4.67 -13.92 -18.72
N ILE A 11 4.17 -13.17 -17.74
CA ILE A 11 2.73 -13.05 -17.44
C ILE A 11 1.98 -12.46 -18.63
N LYS A 12 2.54 -11.43 -19.29
CA LYS A 12 1.96 -10.84 -20.51
C LYS A 12 1.79 -11.87 -21.64
N HIS A 13 2.63 -12.90 -21.70
CA HIS A 13 2.55 -14.02 -22.64
C HIS A 13 1.80 -15.24 -22.09
N GLY A 14 1.07 -15.10 -20.96
CA GLY A 14 0.21 -16.15 -20.40
C GLY A 14 0.89 -17.09 -19.41
N LYS A 15 2.13 -16.84 -18.98
CA LYS A 15 2.78 -17.62 -17.92
C LYS A 15 2.30 -17.17 -16.54
N THR A 16 1.10 -17.61 -16.14
CA THR A 16 0.49 -17.20 -14.87
C THR A 16 1.31 -17.59 -13.63
N ALA A 17 2.13 -18.65 -13.71
CA ALA A 17 3.01 -19.05 -12.60
C ALA A 17 4.03 -17.96 -12.21
N ASP A 18 4.43 -17.12 -13.16
CA ASP A 18 5.38 -16.02 -12.92
C ASP A 18 4.77 -14.96 -11.97
N LEU A 19 3.43 -14.86 -11.90
CA LEU A 19 2.73 -13.97 -10.97
C LEU A 19 3.00 -14.33 -9.52
N ILE A 20 3.02 -15.63 -9.18
CA ILE A 20 3.25 -16.09 -7.80
C ILE A 20 4.61 -15.59 -7.32
N THR A 21 5.62 -15.69 -8.18
CA THR A 21 6.97 -15.20 -7.85
C THR A 21 7.00 -13.68 -7.63
N LEU A 22 6.25 -12.91 -8.42
CA LEU A 22 6.14 -11.46 -8.19
C LEU A 22 5.39 -11.12 -6.90
N VAL A 23 4.32 -11.86 -6.58
CA VAL A 23 3.59 -11.68 -5.32
C VAL A 23 4.52 -11.97 -4.14
N ASP A 24 5.17 -13.13 -4.12
CA ASP A 24 6.08 -13.53 -3.03
C ASP A 24 7.21 -12.52 -2.80
N ARG A 25 7.72 -11.91 -3.87
CA ARG A 25 8.81 -10.90 -3.78
C ARG A 25 8.36 -9.55 -3.24
N HIS A 26 7.14 -9.13 -3.57
CA HIS A 26 6.71 -7.73 -3.37
C HIS A 26 5.67 -7.55 -2.28
N TYR A 27 4.91 -8.60 -1.91
CA TYR A 27 3.75 -8.51 -1.02
C TYR A 27 4.06 -7.81 0.31
N ASP A 28 5.04 -8.29 1.07
CA ASP A 28 5.36 -7.73 2.39
C ASP A 28 5.85 -6.27 2.30
N SER A 29 6.69 -5.97 1.30
CA SER A 29 7.20 -4.60 1.09
C SER A 29 6.06 -3.64 0.71
N LEU A 30 5.11 -4.10 -0.10
CA LEU A 30 3.98 -3.31 -0.57
C LEU A 30 2.95 -3.11 0.54
N ILE A 31 2.73 -4.12 1.41
CA ILE A 31 1.95 -3.97 2.65
C ILE A 31 2.59 -2.89 3.51
N GLY A 32 3.90 -2.99 3.80
CA GLY A 32 4.58 -2.01 4.65
C GLY A 32 4.50 -0.59 4.10
N TYR A 33 4.62 -0.45 2.77
CA TYR A 33 4.44 0.83 2.08
C TYR A 33 3.02 1.37 2.25
N LEU A 34 1.99 0.56 1.94
CA LEU A 34 0.59 0.97 2.01
C LEU A 34 0.11 1.18 3.45
N TYR A 35 0.59 0.41 4.41
CA TYR A 35 0.33 0.59 5.84
C TYR A 35 0.77 1.98 6.31
N ARG A 36 2.00 2.39 5.95
CA ARG A 36 2.49 3.73 6.26
C ARG A 36 1.74 4.83 5.48
N LEU A 37 1.35 4.55 4.24
CA LEU A 37 0.64 5.52 3.40
C LEU A 37 -0.80 5.75 3.87
N THR A 38 -1.46 4.71 4.39
CA THR A 38 -2.83 4.74 4.92
C THR A 38 -2.92 5.15 6.39
N GLY A 39 -1.79 5.55 6.99
CA GLY A 39 -1.75 6.03 8.38
C GLY A 39 -1.84 4.94 9.43
N GLY A 40 -1.56 3.67 9.08
CA GLY A 40 -1.52 2.54 10.00
C GLY A 40 -2.76 1.64 9.96
N ASP A 41 -3.63 1.77 8.96
CA ASP A 41 -4.76 0.85 8.77
C ASP A 41 -4.29 -0.46 8.14
N ARG A 42 -4.14 -1.49 8.98
CA ARG A 42 -3.66 -2.80 8.54
C ARG A 42 -4.64 -3.48 7.57
N MET A 43 -5.93 -3.50 7.90
CA MET A 43 -6.94 -4.19 7.10
C MET A 43 -7.04 -3.55 5.71
N LEU A 44 -7.10 -2.22 5.67
CA LEU A 44 -7.10 -1.48 4.40
C LEU A 44 -5.81 -1.72 3.61
N SER A 45 -4.65 -1.76 4.26
CA SER A 45 -3.38 -2.00 3.56
C SER A 45 -3.34 -3.38 2.88
N GLU A 46 -3.85 -4.42 3.54
CA GLU A 46 -3.91 -5.78 2.98
C GLU A 46 -4.89 -5.87 1.80
N ASP A 47 -6.03 -5.19 1.90
CA ASP A 47 -7.02 -5.11 0.81
C ASP A 47 -6.45 -4.36 -0.41
N LEU A 48 -5.81 -3.22 -0.19
CA LEU A 48 -5.20 -2.43 -1.26
C LEU A 48 -4.06 -3.17 -1.96
N VAL A 49 -3.26 -3.98 -1.25
CA VAL A 49 -2.24 -4.83 -1.86
C VAL A 49 -2.85 -5.87 -2.77
N GLN A 50 -3.90 -6.56 -2.31
CA GLN A 50 -4.61 -7.55 -3.13
C GLN A 50 -5.16 -6.90 -4.40
N GLU A 51 -5.83 -5.76 -4.25
CA GLU A 51 -6.38 -5.02 -5.39
C GLU A 51 -5.28 -4.51 -6.34
N ALA A 52 -4.13 -4.08 -5.82
CA ALA A 52 -2.98 -3.66 -6.63
C ALA A 52 -2.47 -4.78 -7.52
N PHE A 53 -2.30 -6.00 -7.00
CA PHE A 53 -1.88 -7.15 -7.80
C PHE A 53 -2.94 -7.58 -8.82
N LEU A 54 -4.22 -7.53 -8.46
CA LEU A 54 -5.32 -7.80 -9.41
C LEU A 54 -5.33 -6.77 -10.55
N ASN A 55 -5.12 -5.49 -10.24
CA ASN A 55 -5.07 -4.43 -11.24
C ASN A 55 -3.79 -4.51 -12.08
N ALA A 56 -2.66 -4.89 -11.49
CA ALA A 56 -1.44 -5.19 -12.24
C ALA A 56 -1.66 -6.34 -13.22
N LEU A 57 -2.33 -7.42 -12.81
CA LEU A 57 -2.66 -8.53 -13.70
C LEU A 57 -3.60 -8.10 -14.83
N ARG A 58 -4.67 -7.36 -14.53
CA ARG A 58 -5.60 -6.82 -15.54
C ARG A 58 -4.90 -5.86 -16.52
N GLY A 59 -3.96 -5.07 -16.00
CA GLY A 59 -3.18 -4.09 -16.75
C GLY A 59 -1.90 -4.66 -17.39
N ILE A 60 -1.61 -5.95 -17.26
CA ILE A 60 -0.29 -6.48 -17.66
C ILE A 60 0.00 -6.31 -19.15
N HIS A 61 -1.04 -6.25 -20.00
CA HIS A 61 -0.85 -6.01 -21.42
C HIS A 61 -0.37 -4.58 -21.74
N SER A 62 -0.68 -3.59 -20.89
CA SER A 62 -0.17 -2.22 -21.03
C SER A 62 1.21 -2.01 -20.40
N TYR A 63 1.75 -3.02 -19.70
CA TYR A 63 3.12 -2.97 -19.23
C TYR A 63 4.12 -3.00 -20.40
N GLU A 64 5.06 -2.07 -20.35
CA GLU A 64 6.08 -1.85 -21.37
C GLU A 64 7.43 -2.37 -20.87
N TYR A 65 7.89 -3.49 -21.41
CA TYR A 65 9.24 -3.97 -21.17
C TYR A 65 10.26 -3.09 -21.92
N PRO A 66 11.42 -2.70 -21.34
CA PRO A 66 11.97 -3.12 -20.04
C PRO A 66 11.77 -2.09 -18.91
N ARG A 67 10.60 -1.43 -18.82
CA ARG A 67 10.34 -0.48 -17.74
C ARG A 67 10.40 -1.20 -16.38
N PRO A 68 11.02 -0.62 -15.34
CA PRO A 68 11.09 -1.26 -14.02
C PRO A 68 9.70 -1.66 -13.49
N PHE A 69 9.54 -2.91 -13.06
CA PHE A 69 8.25 -3.44 -12.60
C PHE A 69 7.83 -2.86 -11.24
N LYS A 70 8.75 -2.80 -10.27
CA LYS A 70 8.47 -2.32 -8.91
C LYS A 70 7.85 -0.91 -8.89
N PRO A 71 8.42 0.12 -9.55
CA PRO A 71 7.77 1.44 -9.63
C PRO A 71 6.40 1.45 -10.31
N TRP A 72 6.19 0.58 -11.31
CA TRP A 72 4.90 0.45 -11.98
C TRP A 72 3.83 -0.12 -11.04
N LEU A 73 4.16 -1.17 -10.28
CA LEU A 73 3.30 -1.73 -9.25
C LEU A 73 2.98 -0.71 -8.13
N TYR A 74 3.99 0.01 -7.66
CA TYR A 74 3.82 1.03 -6.63
C TYR A 74 2.96 2.21 -7.10
N ALA A 75 3.02 2.58 -8.38
CA ALA A 75 2.13 3.58 -8.95
C ALA A 75 0.65 3.13 -8.92
N ILE A 76 0.39 1.85 -9.22
CA ILE A 76 -0.97 1.27 -9.12
C ILE A 76 -1.46 1.34 -7.66
N ALA A 77 -0.66 0.83 -6.72
CA ALA A 77 -0.99 0.82 -5.30
C ALA A 77 -1.24 2.23 -4.74
N THR A 78 -0.40 3.19 -5.11
CA THR A 78 -0.53 4.60 -4.67
C THR A 78 -1.80 5.25 -5.20
N ASN A 79 -2.18 4.96 -6.44
CA ASN A 79 -3.43 5.47 -7.01
C ASN A 79 -4.66 4.87 -6.30
N LEU A 80 -4.62 3.58 -5.94
CA LEU A 80 -5.68 2.95 -5.15
C LEU A 80 -5.82 3.61 -3.77
N ALA A 81 -4.72 3.80 -3.05
CA ALA A 81 -4.74 4.47 -1.75
C ALA A 81 -5.31 5.89 -1.84
N ARG A 82 -4.87 6.69 -2.81
CA ARG A 82 -5.39 8.06 -3.05
C ARG A 82 -6.89 8.06 -3.34
N ASN A 83 -7.36 7.13 -4.16
CA ASN A 83 -8.77 7.02 -4.49
C ASN A 83 -9.60 6.67 -3.23
N HIS A 84 -9.11 5.75 -2.41
CA HIS A 84 -9.76 5.39 -1.15
C HIS A 84 -9.85 6.59 -0.19
N SER A 85 -8.76 7.34 0.00
CA SER A 85 -8.75 8.55 0.85
C SER A 85 -9.73 9.62 0.35
N ARG A 86 -9.77 9.91 -0.96
CA ARG A 86 -10.72 10.87 -1.54
C ARG A 86 -12.18 10.45 -1.36
N SER A 87 -12.47 9.16 -1.52
CA SER A 87 -13.80 8.62 -1.27
C SER A 87 -14.19 8.73 0.20
N ALA A 88 -13.26 8.51 1.13
CA ALA A 88 -13.49 8.75 2.55
C ALA A 88 -13.81 10.23 2.86
N ASP A 89 -13.01 11.18 2.36
CA ASP A 89 -13.25 12.63 2.55
C ASP A 89 -14.61 13.08 1.98
N SER A 90 -14.99 12.55 0.80
CA SER A 90 -16.29 12.85 0.19
C SER A 90 -17.48 12.31 0.99
N ARG A 91 -17.29 11.23 1.75
CA ARG A 91 -18.32 10.68 2.65
C ARG A 91 -18.39 11.46 3.96
N HIS A 92 -17.24 11.89 4.50
CA HIS A 92 -17.17 12.68 5.73
C HIS A 92 -17.75 14.09 5.56
N THR A 93 -17.64 14.70 4.38
CA THR A 93 -18.25 16.00 4.07
C THR A 93 -19.78 16.00 4.02
N ILE A 94 -20.41 14.82 3.91
CA ILE A 94 -21.88 14.67 3.98
C ILE A 94 -22.34 14.33 5.42
N SER A 95 -21.45 13.79 6.26
CA SER A 95 -21.73 13.34 7.64
C SER A 95 -21.34 14.37 8.73
N ALA A 96 -20.94 15.58 8.33
CA ALA A 96 -20.35 16.59 9.22
C ALA A 96 -21.30 17.20 10.27
N ASP A 97 -22.56 16.73 10.36
CA ASP A 97 -23.52 17.14 11.41
C ASP A 97 -23.67 16.11 12.55
N GLU A 98 -23.08 14.90 12.48
CA GLU A 98 -23.30 13.86 13.51
C GLU A 98 -22.05 13.24 14.16
N ASP A 99 -20.85 13.33 13.58
CA ASP A 99 -19.71 12.49 13.99
C ASP A 99 -18.64 13.16 14.89
N LEU A 100 -19.03 13.92 15.91
CA LEU A 100 -18.06 14.40 16.94
C LEU A 100 -17.74 13.33 18.01
N LEU A 101 -18.17 12.07 17.85
CA LEU A 101 -18.18 11.13 18.99
C LEU A 101 -17.54 9.75 18.81
N HIS A 102 -17.00 9.36 17.66
CA HIS A 102 -16.33 8.06 17.53
C HIS A 102 -14.98 8.20 16.86
N ASN A 103 -13.91 7.91 17.61
CA ASN A 103 -12.81 7.01 17.20
C ASN A 103 -11.66 7.08 18.23
N LEU A 104 -11.89 6.46 19.38
CA LEU A 104 -10.84 5.96 20.27
C LEU A 104 -11.24 4.53 20.63
N ASP A 105 -11.05 3.59 19.71
CA ASP A 105 -10.92 2.18 20.08
C ASP A 105 -10.48 1.36 18.87
N ASP A 106 -9.21 0.94 18.87
CA ASP A 106 -8.87 -0.47 18.63
C ASP A 106 -7.43 -0.76 19.10
N LEU A 107 -7.29 -0.94 20.42
CA LEU A 107 -6.10 -1.53 21.03
C LEU A 107 -6.34 -3.02 21.22
N ARG A 108 -5.93 -3.84 20.24
CA ARG A 108 -5.89 -5.31 20.40
C ARG A 108 -4.63 -5.93 19.79
N THR A 109 -3.55 -5.98 20.57
CA THR A 109 -2.53 -7.05 20.55
C THR A 109 -1.73 -7.06 21.87
N THR A 110 -1.55 -8.23 22.47
CA THR A 110 -0.91 -8.50 23.80
C THR A 110 0.61 -8.81 23.68
N PRO A 111 1.43 -8.89 24.76
CA PRO A 111 2.23 -7.76 25.24
C PRO A 111 3.75 -8.08 25.43
N GLU A 112 4.52 -7.01 25.65
CA GLU A 112 5.89 -6.92 26.23
C GLU A 112 7.13 -6.91 25.32
N ALA A 113 7.25 -7.68 24.23
CA ALA A 113 8.34 -7.48 23.27
C ALA A 113 7.98 -6.49 22.14
N THR A 114 6.69 -6.37 21.86
CA THR A 114 6.10 -5.52 20.82
C THR A 114 5.99 -4.05 21.24
N LEU A 115 5.86 -3.76 22.54
CA LEU A 115 5.54 -2.42 23.05
C LEU A 115 6.55 -1.33 22.66
N LEU A 116 7.85 -1.65 22.59
CA LEU A 116 8.88 -0.67 22.21
C LEU A 116 8.93 -0.44 20.70
N ALA A 117 8.84 -1.53 19.92
CA ALA A 117 8.78 -1.47 18.46
C ALA A 117 7.47 -0.80 17.99
N ASP A 118 6.38 -1.01 18.73
CA ASP A 118 5.09 -0.38 18.50
C ASP A 118 5.15 1.11 18.82
N ALA A 119 5.82 1.54 19.89
CA ALA A 119 5.96 2.96 20.22
C ALA A 119 6.78 3.73 19.16
N GLU A 120 7.88 3.16 18.68
CA GLU A 120 8.67 3.75 17.58
C GLU A 120 7.88 3.77 16.28
N THR A 121 7.16 2.69 15.96
CA THR A 121 6.31 2.60 14.77
C THR A 121 5.16 3.61 14.84
N GLN A 122 4.52 3.75 16.00
CA GLN A 122 3.46 4.73 16.23
C GLN A 122 3.99 6.16 16.14
N ALA A 123 5.17 6.45 16.69
CA ALA A 123 5.81 7.76 16.56
C ALA A 123 6.14 8.08 15.09
N LEU A 124 6.63 7.10 14.32
CA LEU A 124 6.87 7.24 12.90
C LEU A 124 5.56 7.51 12.13
N LEU A 125 4.52 6.71 12.36
CA LEU A 125 3.22 6.90 11.72
C LEU A 125 2.63 8.27 12.06
N ALA A 126 2.70 8.68 13.33
CA ALA A 126 2.25 9.99 13.76
C ALA A 126 3.02 11.10 13.03
N ALA A 127 4.35 11.00 12.94
CA ALA A 127 5.17 11.98 12.21
C ALA A 127 4.84 12.02 10.71
N LEU A 128 4.64 10.86 10.07
CA LEU A 128 4.24 10.77 8.67
C LEU A 128 2.86 11.40 8.44
N ASN A 129 1.91 11.21 9.37
CA ASN A 129 0.56 11.77 9.28
C ASN A 129 0.51 13.30 9.44
N HIS A 130 1.56 13.93 9.97
CA HIS A 130 1.68 15.39 10.00
C HIS A 130 2.14 15.98 8.66
N LEU A 131 2.62 15.16 7.73
CA LEU A 131 3.05 15.60 6.41
C LEU A 131 1.86 15.68 5.44
N PRO A 132 1.86 16.66 4.51
CA PRO A 132 0.96 16.63 3.37
C PRO A 132 1.14 15.34 2.55
N ASP A 133 0.04 14.81 2.01
CA ASP A 133 0.02 13.52 1.28
C ASP A 133 1.14 13.35 0.27
N HIS A 134 1.36 14.36 -0.56
CA HIS A 134 2.39 14.33 -1.60
C HIS A 134 3.81 14.22 -1.02
N GLN A 135 4.08 14.82 0.15
CA GLN A 135 5.39 14.73 0.80
C GLN A 135 5.58 13.37 1.46
N ARG A 136 4.55 12.86 2.14
CA ARG A 136 4.54 11.51 2.73
C ARG A 136 4.82 10.44 1.68
N GLU A 137 4.16 10.53 0.54
CA GLU A 137 4.35 9.60 -0.59
C GLU A 137 5.79 9.60 -1.11
N VAL A 138 6.37 10.77 -1.39
CA VAL A 138 7.74 10.86 -1.91
C VAL A 138 8.76 10.25 -0.94
N ILE A 139 8.59 10.51 0.36
CA ILE A 139 9.44 9.91 1.39
C ILE A 139 9.25 8.39 1.40
N LEU A 140 8.01 7.91 1.46
CA LEU A 140 7.73 6.48 1.53
C LEU A 140 8.21 5.72 0.29
N LEU A 141 8.07 6.29 -0.91
CA LEU A 141 8.61 5.71 -2.14
C LEU A 141 10.13 5.61 -2.08
N ARG A 142 10.81 6.65 -1.59
CA ARG A 142 12.27 6.67 -1.47
C ARG A 142 12.81 5.64 -0.48
N TYR A 143 12.09 5.39 0.63
CA TYR A 143 12.52 4.45 1.67
C TYR A 143 11.87 3.05 1.54
N SER A 144 11.04 2.83 0.52
CA SER A 144 10.52 1.51 0.14
C SER A 144 11.47 0.72 -0.79
N GLU A 145 12.69 1.23 -1.01
CA GLU A 145 13.73 0.59 -1.81
C GLU A 145 14.31 -0.66 -1.13
#